data_AF-A0A4Q2D316-F1
#
_entry.id   AF-A0A4Q2D316-F1
#
_cell.length_a   1.000
_cell.length_b   1.000
_cell.length_c   1.000
_cell.angle_alpha   90.00
_cell.angle_beta   90.00
_cell.angle_gamma   90.00
#
_symmetry.space_group_name_H-M   'P 1'
#
loop_
_entity.id
_entity.type
_entity.pdbx_description
1 polymer ?
#
loop_
_entity_poly.entity_id
_entity_poly.type
_entity_poly.pdbx_seq_one_letter_code
_entity_poly.pdbx_strand_id
1 'polypeptide(L)'
;MELKNALKRRSYEALTPYRGKEWEKMLNECGLLDKYERVVEGLRHGFHLGIPVVNTTFTPPNHRSVKRYAEAFQTIVQQELKTQRYLGPCTAQEMEQLIGLFQSSPISLIPKAGRPGKFCAIHNFSHPYEPKGSVNSINTHISTEEFPCTWGMFSTIWLLVARLPPSSQVSIRDVAEAYRTIPAHPNQWPGLVVKLGDDNSYAINTCNDFGLVSGGGAYGMVADAELDIFRRQGMGPASRWVDDHFFVRILWTHLAEYNAKRKKWCGEIKVNGGHIQERSRIWYKGKPLASRHAEEFDEDMEVELRDLTTERGANSEAEPFCYNDDDIDQLSAKLGTIWEKSKTVHFQAIVPFLGLSWDLDRCTVSLLEEKQAKYLHAIKEWKSREQHTLEQVQGLYGKLLHTTLVIPKGRAYLTKLESMLGTFNDRPFVLHHAP
;
A
#
# COMPACT_ATOMS: atom_id res chain seq x y z
N MET A 1 -33.38 7.74 -13.51
CA MET A 1 -33.23 9.14 -13.01
C MET A 1 -32.35 9.18 -11.76
N GLU A 2 -32.56 8.27 -10.81
CA GLU A 2 -31.76 8.17 -9.57
C GLU A 2 -30.27 7.91 -9.81
N LEU A 3 -29.90 6.92 -10.63
CA LEU A 3 -28.48 6.61 -10.91
C LEU A 3 -27.73 7.75 -11.61
N LYS A 4 -28.35 8.42 -12.58
CA LYS A 4 -27.78 9.60 -13.24
C LYS A 4 -27.51 10.74 -12.25
N ASN A 5 -28.43 10.94 -11.30
CA ASN A 5 -28.25 11.91 -10.23
C ASN A 5 -27.14 11.49 -9.25
N ALA A 6 -27.06 10.20 -8.92
CA ALA A 6 -26.00 9.65 -8.07
C ALA A 6 -24.61 9.82 -8.71
N LEU A 7 -24.46 9.55 -10.00
CA LEU A 7 -23.23 9.78 -10.76
C LEU A 7 -22.87 11.26 -10.82
N LYS A 8 -23.85 12.12 -11.15
CA LYS A 8 -23.65 13.56 -11.17
C LYS A 8 -23.22 14.08 -9.80
N ARG A 9 -23.81 13.59 -8.71
CA ARG A 9 -23.37 13.93 -7.35
C ARG A 9 -21.93 13.46 -7.13
N ARG A 10 -21.62 12.19 -7.45
CA ARG A 10 -20.28 11.61 -7.27
C ARG A 10 -19.20 12.34 -8.07
N SER A 11 -19.55 13.00 -9.18
CA SER A 11 -18.59 13.79 -9.96
C SER A 11 -18.27 15.15 -9.35
N TYR A 12 -19.13 15.69 -8.49
CA TYR A 12 -18.85 16.92 -7.75
C TYR A 12 -18.34 16.65 -6.34
N GLU A 13 -18.72 15.51 -5.75
CA GLU A 13 -18.39 15.09 -4.40
C GLU A 13 -17.84 13.67 -4.43
N ALA A 14 -16.52 13.56 -4.47
CA ALA A 14 -15.81 12.30 -4.40
C ALA A 14 -16.14 11.53 -3.10
N LEU A 15 -16.33 10.21 -3.19
CA LEU A 15 -16.55 9.38 -1.99
C LEU A 15 -15.23 8.93 -1.43
N THR A 16 -14.91 9.44 -0.25
CA THR A 16 -13.71 9.11 0.51
C THR A 16 -13.99 9.32 2.00
N PRO A 17 -13.37 8.55 2.91
CA PRO A 17 -13.46 8.84 4.33
C PRO A 17 -12.69 10.10 4.73
N TYR A 18 -11.74 10.54 3.90
CA TYR A 18 -10.88 11.68 4.21
C TYR A 18 -11.64 13.01 4.14
N ARG A 19 -11.28 13.93 5.03
CA ARG A 19 -11.91 15.26 5.12
C ARG A 19 -11.14 16.28 4.30
N GLY A 20 -11.38 16.34 2.99
CA GLY A 20 -10.59 17.16 2.05
C GLY A 20 -10.38 18.64 2.44
N LYS A 21 -11.32 19.28 3.14
CA LYS A 21 -11.15 20.65 3.69
C LYS A 21 -10.14 20.71 4.83
N GLU A 22 -10.17 19.74 5.74
CA GLU A 22 -9.22 19.67 6.86
C GLU A 22 -7.82 19.32 6.34
N TRP A 23 -7.73 18.48 5.30
CA TRP A 23 -6.48 18.20 4.61
C TRP A 23 -5.84 19.46 4.01
N GLU A 24 -6.59 20.23 3.22
CA GLU A 24 -6.07 21.48 2.64
C GLU A 24 -5.60 22.46 3.73
N LYS A 25 -6.43 22.65 4.77
CA LYS A 25 -6.09 23.51 5.90
C LYS A 25 -4.79 23.05 6.58
N MET A 26 -4.69 21.77 6.92
CA MET A 26 -3.55 21.22 7.63
C MET A 26 -2.28 21.24 6.77
N LEU A 27 -2.38 20.92 5.48
CA LEU A 27 -1.27 21.03 4.54
C LEU A 27 -0.78 22.48 4.42
N ASN A 28 -1.69 23.45 4.37
CA ASN A 28 -1.33 24.86 4.34
C ASN A 28 -0.65 25.31 5.64
N GLU A 29 -1.21 24.96 6.80
CA GLU A 29 -0.63 25.27 8.12
C GLU A 29 0.76 24.64 8.31
N CYS A 30 0.97 23.44 7.75
CA CYS A 30 2.25 22.74 7.78
C CYS A 30 3.25 23.20 6.70
N GLY A 31 2.89 24.12 5.80
CA GLY A 31 3.73 24.55 4.68
C GLY A 31 3.98 23.46 3.63
N LEU A 32 3.03 22.53 3.50
CA LEU A 32 3.11 21.34 2.64
C LEU A 32 2.16 21.40 1.43
N LEU A 33 1.34 22.46 1.30
CA LEU A 33 0.31 22.53 0.26
C LEU A 33 0.90 22.45 -1.15
N ASP A 34 1.96 23.20 -1.45
CA ASP A 34 2.61 23.17 -2.78
C ASP A 34 3.15 21.78 -3.15
N LYS A 35 3.61 21.02 -2.15
CA LYS A 35 4.12 19.66 -2.34
C LYS A 35 3.00 18.64 -2.62
N TYR A 36 1.83 18.86 -2.04
CA TYR A 36 0.71 17.89 -2.04
C TYR A 36 -0.59 18.46 -2.59
N GLU A 37 -0.55 19.46 -3.47
CA GLU A 37 -1.72 20.07 -4.11
C GLU A 37 -2.62 19.01 -4.75
N ARG A 38 -2.00 18.05 -5.46
CA ARG A 38 -2.69 16.92 -6.11
C ARG A 38 -3.47 16.03 -5.12
N VAL A 39 -3.08 15.97 -3.85
CA VAL A 39 -3.82 15.24 -2.81
C VAL A 39 -5.13 15.97 -2.52
N VAL A 40 -5.08 17.29 -2.34
CA VAL A 40 -6.29 18.10 -2.07
C VAL A 40 -7.27 18.02 -3.24
N GLU A 41 -6.79 18.20 -4.46
CA GLU A 41 -7.60 18.07 -5.67
C GLU A 41 -8.23 16.66 -5.78
N GLY A 42 -7.41 15.63 -5.58
CA GLY A 42 -7.85 14.24 -5.66
C GLY A 42 -8.90 13.88 -4.61
N LEU A 43 -8.77 14.38 -3.38
CA LEU A 43 -9.77 14.17 -2.33
C LEU A 43 -11.11 14.88 -2.61
N ARG A 44 -11.10 15.98 -3.38
CA ARG A 44 -12.32 16.73 -3.74
C ARG A 44 -13.01 16.18 -4.97
N HIS A 45 -12.23 15.94 -6.02
CA HIS A 45 -12.73 15.68 -7.37
C HIS A 45 -12.40 14.27 -7.88
N GLY A 46 -11.66 13.49 -7.10
CA GLY A 46 -11.15 12.18 -7.49
C GLY A 46 -9.76 12.26 -8.09
N PHE A 47 -8.98 11.19 -7.93
CA PHE A 47 -7.62 11.06 -8.45
C PHE A 47 -7.63 10.58 -9.90
N HIS A 48 -6.73 11.14 -10.71
CA HIS A 48 -6.36 10.55 -11.99
C HIS A 48 -5.46 9.35 -11.73
N LEU A 49 -5.89 8.16 -12.15
CA LEU A 49 -5.20 6.89 -11.91
C LEU A 49 -4.42 6.41 -13.15
N GLY A 50 -4.26 7.26 -14.17
CA GLY A 50 -3.56 6.93 -15.41
C GLY A 50 -4.42 6.14 -16.41
N ILE A 51 -5.71 5.95 -16.13
CA ILE A 51 -6.62 5.24 -17.02
C ILE A 51 -6.86 6.12 -18.27
N PRO A 52 -6.60 5.59 -19.48
CA PRO A 52 -6.79 6.34 -20.71
C PRO A 52 -8.29 6.51 -21.02
N VAL A 53 -8.61 7.42 -21.94
CA VAL A 53 -9.96 7.50 -22.50
C VAL A 53 -10.29 6.19 -23.20
N VAL A 54 -11.41 5.57 -22.82
CA VAL A 54 -11.87 4.33 -23.42
C VAL A 54 -12.62 4.64 -24.72
N ASN A 55 -12.13 4.09 -25.83
CA ASN A 55 -12.67 4.34 -27.17
C ASN A 55 -13.46 3.14 -27.74
N THR A 56 -13.61 2.06 -26.99
CA THR A 56 -14.29 0.84 -27.45
C THR A 56 -14.90 0.13 -26.26
N THR A 57 -16.17 -0.24 -26.34
CA THR A 57 -16.80 -1.04 -25.29
C THR A 57 -16.24 -2.46 -25.32
N PHE A 58 -15.58 -2.88 -24.23
CA PHE A 58 -14.97 -4.20 -24.12
C PHE A 58 -15.30 -4.84 -22.77
N THR A 59 -16.06 -5.93 -22.79
CA THR A 59 -16.56 -6.57 -21.57
C THR A 59 -16.27 -8.08 -21.51
N PRO A 60 -15.01 -8.47 -21.27
CA PRO A 60 -14.63 -9.87 -21.14
C PRO A 60 -15.34 -10.55 -19.95
N PRO A 61 -15.51 -11.88 -19.98
CA PRO A 61 -16.08 -12.61 -18.85
C PRO A 61 -15.13 -12.59 -17.64
N ASN A 62 -15.71 -12.62 -16.44
CA ASN A 62 -14.95 -12.81 -15.20
C ASN A 62 -14.25 -14.18 -15.16
N HIS A 63 -13.20 -14.29 -14.34
CA HIS A 63 -12.51 -15.55 -14.17
C HIS A 63 -13.42 -16.61 -13.53
N ARG A 64 -13.17 -17.90 -13.83
CA ARG A 64 -13.95 -19.05 -13.31
C ARG A 64 -14.06 -19.10 -11.78
N SER A 65 -13.16 -18.45 -11.04
CA SER A 65 -13.25 -18.35 -9.59
C SER A 65 -14.46 -17.56 -9.11
N VAL A 66 -14.96 -16.59 -9.88
CA VAL A 66 -16.22 -15.89 -9.56
C VAL A 66 -17.40 -16.86 -9.57
N LYS A 67 -17.47 -17.76 -10.54
CA LYS A 67 -18.50 -18.82 -10.57
C LYS A 67 -18.34 -19.82 -9.42
N ARG A 68 -17.10 -20.24 -9.16
CA ARG A 68 -16.77 -21.17 -8.06
C ARG A 68 -17.14 -20.61 -6.69
N TYR A 69 -17.03 -19.30 -6.50
CA TYR A 69 -17.29 -18.62 -5.23
C TYR A 69 -18.41 -17.58 -5.39
N ALA A 70 -19.50 -17.96 -6.07
CA ALA A 70 -20.57 -17.04 -6.46
C ALA A 70 -21.22 -16.32 -5.28
N GLU A 71 -21.51 -17.03 -4.18
CA GLU A 71 -22.10 -16.44 -2.97
C GLU A 71 -21.19 -15.37 -2.34
N ALA A 72 -19.89 -15.65 -2.28
CA ALA A 72 -18.90 -14.70 -1.78
C ALA A 72 -18.78 -13.48 -2.71
N PHE A 73 -18.81 -13.69 -4.03
CA PHE A 73 -18.81 -12.59 -5.00
C PHE A 73 -20.04 -11.69 -4.84
N GLN A 74 -21.23 -12.29 -4.73
CA GLN A 74 -22.46 -11.51 -4.52
C GLN A 74 -22.43 -10.75 -3.21
N THR A 75 -21.90 -11.35 -2.13
CA THR A 75 -21.71 -10.64 -0.85
C THR A 75 -20.80 -9.42 -1.01
N ILE A 76 -19.69 -9.55 -1.75
CA ILE A 76 -18.79 -8.42 -2.05
C ILE A 76 -19.53 -7.35 -2.87
N VAL A 77 -20.20 -7.73 -3.95
CA VAL A 77 -20.96 -6.80 -4.80
C VAL A 77 -22.01 -6.03 -4.00
N GLN A 78 -22.81 -6.72 -3.18
CA GLN A 78 -23.83 -6.09 -2.35
C GLN A 78 -23.22 -5.12 -1.33
N GLN A 79 -22.05 -5.46 -0.76
CA GLN A 79 -21.35 -4.56 0.14
C GLN A 79 -20.81 -3.30 -0.58
N GLU A 80 -20.25 -3.46 -1.78
CA GLU A 80 -19.76 -2.34 -2.61
C GLU A 80 -20.89 -1.41 -3.09
N LEU A 81 -22.07 -1.98 -3.42
CA LEU A 81 -23.28 -1.21 -3.74
C LEU A 81 -23.83 -0.50 -2.50
N LYS A 82 -23.91 -1.18 -1.36
CA LYS A 82 -24.39 -0.61 -0.08
C LYS A 82 -23.50 0.54 0.40
N THR A 83 -22.20 0.42 0.23
CA THR A 83 -21.22 1.48 0.54
C THR A 83 -21.14 2.55 -0.54
N GLN A 84 -21.92 2.42 -1.63
CA GLN A 84 -21.97 3.33 -2.77
C GLN A 84 -20.62 3.53 -3.46
N ARG A 85 -19.68 2.59 -3.31
CA ARG A 85 -18.44 2.56 -4.09
C ARG A 85 -18.71 2.07 -5.50
N TYR A 86 -19.67 1.15 -5.63
CA TYR A 86 -20.28 0.75 -6.89
C TYR A 86 -21.61 1.49 -7.10
N LEU A 87 -21.83 1.97 -8.32
CA LEU A 87 -23.08 2.58 -8.76
C LEU A 87 -23.68 1.73 -9.90
N GLY A 88 -24.89 1.20 -9.67
CA GLY A 88 -25.57 0.26 -10.56
C GLY A 88 -26.59 -0.57 -9.78
N PRO A 89 -27.00 -1.75 -10.28
CA PRO A 89 -26.60 -2.36 -11.55
C PRO A 89 -27.15 -1.61 -12.78
N CYS A 90 -26.51 -1.78 -13.94
CA CYS A 90 -26.97 -1.25 -15.23
C CYS A 90 -26.71 -2.27 -16.34
N THR A 91 -27.49 -2.16 -17.41
CA THR A 91 -27.20 -2.80 -18.70
C THR A 91 -26.04 -2.09 -19.41
N ALA A 92 -25.43 -2.74 -20.42
CA ALA A 92 -24.39 -2.12 -21.25
C ALA A 92 -24.90 -0.84 -21.95
N GLN A 93 -26.13 -0.86 -22.46
CA GLN A 93 -26.74 0.30 -23.12
C GLN A 93 -26.92 1.48 -22.17
N GLU A 94 -27.40 1.24 -20.94
CA GLU A 94 -27.51 2.28 -19.93
C GLU A 94 -26.13 2.82 -19.54
N MET A 95 -25.11 1.96 -19.45
CA MET A 95 -23.75 2.38 -19.13
C MET A 95 -23.19 3.34 -20.20
N GLU A 96 -23.35 2.99 -21.47
CA GLU A 96 -22.90 3.85 -22.59
C GLU A 96 -23.63 5.20 -22.61
N GLN A 97 -24.90 5.24 -22.25
CA GLN A 97 -25.66 6.49 -22.12
C GLN A 97 -25.20 7.35 -20.94
N LEU A 98 -24.67 6.73 -19.87
CA LEU A 98 -24.29 7.41 -18.64
C LEU A 98 -22.85 7.91 -18.65
N ILE A 99 -21.91 7.10 -19.12
CA ILE A 99 -20.46 7.37 -19.03
C ILE A 99 -19.71 7.20 -20.36
N GLY A 100 -20.41 6.87 -21.45
CA GLY A 100 -19.81 6.59 -22.75
C GLY A 100 -19.26 5.16 -22.87
N LEU A 101 -18.43 4.95 -23.89
CA LEU A 101 -17.79 3.66 -24.13
C LEU A 101 -16.92 3.27 -22.93
N PHE A 102 -16.92 2.00 -22.56
CA PHE A 102 -16.32 1.55 -21.31
C PHE A 102 -15.63 0.19 -21.43
N GLN A 103 -14.66 -0.05 -20.57
CA GLN A 103 -13.92 -1.30 -20.52
C GLN A 103 -14.04 -1.90 -19.13
N SER A 104 -14.46 -3.16 -19.06
CA SER A 104 -14.42 -3.92 -17.81
C SER A 104 -13.20 -4.83 -17.77
N SER A 105 -12.57 -4.96 -16.61
CA SER A 105 -11.49 -5.91 -16.38
C SER A 105 -12.01 -7.17 -15.65
N PRO A 106 -11.62 -8.39 -16.06
CA PRO A 106 -12.08 -9.61 -15.40
C PRO A 106 -11.73 -9.62 -13.91
N ILE A 107 -12.71 -9.94 -13.08
CA ILE A 107 -12.48 -10.14 -11.64
C ILE A 107 -12.10 -11.60 -11.37
N SER A 108 -11.14 -11.78 -10.47
CA SER A 108 -10.81 -13.05 -9.84
C SER A 108 -11.02 -12.97 -8.32
N LEU A 109 -11.64 -13.99 -7.73
CA LEU A 109 -11.68 -14.18 -6.28
C LEU A 109 -10.54 -15.08 -5.80
N ILE A 110 -9.75 -14.57 -4.86
CA ILE A 110 -8.65 -15.27 -4.20
C ILE A 110 -8.97 -15.44 -2.71
N PRO A 111 -8.98 -16.66 -2.14
CA PRO A 111 -9.15 -16.85 -0.70
C PRO A 111 -8.04 -16.16 0.09
N LYS A 112 -8.41 -15.45 1.17
CA LYS A 112 -7.43 -14.85 2.08
C LYS A 112 -6.80 -15.95 2.94
N ALA A 113 -5.47 -16.08 2.88
CA ALA A 113 -4.74 -17.06 3.68
C ALA A 113 -5.03 -16.85 5.18
N GLY A 114 -5.31 -17.94 5.90
CA GLY A 114 -5.61 -17.90 7.34
C GLY A 114 -6.98 -17.31 7.71
N ARG A 115 -7.82 -16.91 6.74
CA ARG A 115 -9.17 -16.38 6.99
C ARG A 115 -10.22 -17.13 6.16
N PRO A 116 -10.67 -18.32 6.60
CA PRO A 116 -11.68 -19.11 5.91
C PRO A 116 -12.93 -18.28 5.58
N GLY A 117 -13.46 -18.43 4.37
CA GLY A 117 -14.64 -17.69 3.90
C GLY A 117 -14.41 -16.21 3.56
N LYS A 118 -13.21 -15.66 3.76
CA LYS A 118 -12.85 -14.31 3.30
C LYS A 118 -12.10 -14.37 1.97
N PHE A 119 -12.47 -13.49 1.04
CA PHE A 119 -11.90 -13.43 -0.29
C PHE A 119 -11.37 -12.02 -0.60
N CYS A 120 -10.37 -11.96 -1.47
CA CYS A 120 -9.93 -10.73 -2.12
C CYS A 120 -10.45 -10.76 -3.57
N ALA A 121 -11.18 -9.72 -3.96
CA ALA A 121 -11.52 -9.49 -5.36
C ALA A 121 -10.38 -8.71 -6.02
N ILE A 122 -9.78 -9.30 -7.06
CA ILE A 122 -8.68 -8.71 -7.81
C ILE A 122 -9.17 -8.46 -9.23
N HIS A 123 -9.01 -7.23 -9.69
CA HIS A 123 -9.35 -6.81 -11.04
C HIS A 123 -8.13 -7.01 -11.93
N ASN A 124 -8.29 -7.79 -12.99
CA ASN A 124 -7.20 -8.04 -13.93
C ASN A 124 -7.11 -6.90 -14.97
N PHE A 125 -6.56 -5.76 -14.55
CA PHE A 125 -6.32 -4.61 -15.41
C PHE A 125 -5.23 -4.83 -16.47
N SER A 126 -4.51 -5.95 -16.40
CA SER A 126 -3.58 -6.42 -17.43
C SER A 126 -4.26 -7.30 -18.49
N HIS A 127 -5.58 -7.48 -18.43
CA HIS A 127 -6.34 -8.14 -19.49
C HIS A 127 -6.88 -7.12 -20.52
N PRO A 128 -6.84 -7.44 -21.83
CA PRO A 128 -6.25 -8.64 -22.42
C PRO A 128 -4.71 -8.58 -22.44
N TYR A 129 -4.05 -9.73 -22.31
CA TYR A 129 -2.58 -9.80 -22.29
C TYR A 129 -1.94 -9.48 -23.65
N GLU A 130 -2.71 -9.69 -24.72
CA GLU A 130 -2.38 -9.27 -26.07
C GLU A 130 -3.49 -8.34 -26.58
N PRO A 131 -3.17 -7.30 -27.36
CA PRO A 131 -4.17 -6.40 -27.92
C PRO A 131 -5.23 -7.15 -28.74
N LYS A 132 -6.51 -6.79 -28.57
CA LYS A 132 -7.63 -7.34 -29.35
C LYS A 132 -8.22 -6.25 -30.24
N GLY A 133 -7.75 -6.17 -31.47
CA GLY A 133 -8.07 -5.04 -32.36
C GLY A 133 -7.51 -3.74 -31.78
N SER A 134 -8.37 -2.75 -31.54
CA SER A 134 -8.01 -1.48 -30.89
C SER A 134 -7.95 -1.55 -29.36
N VAL A 135 -8.36 -2.66 -28.75
CA VAL A 135 -8.48 -2.80 -27.29
C VAL A 135 -7.15 -3.26 -26.69
N ASN A 136 -6.62 -2.48 -25.74
CA ASN A 136 -5.45 -2.80 -24.92
C ASN A 136 -5.87 -3.01 -23.46
N SER A 137 -4.97 -3.59 -22.66
CA SER A 137 -5.18 -3.64 -21.21
C SER A 137 -5.03 -2.25 -20.58
N ILE A 138 -5.78 -1.97 -19.52
CA ILE A 138 -5.71 -0.68 -18.81
C ILE A 138 -4.28 -0.42 -18.31
N ASN A 139 -3.64 -1.43 -17.73
CA ASN A 139 -2.30 -1.32 -17.17
C ASN A 139 -1.20 -1.06 -18.22
N THR A 140 -1.42 -1.41 -19.50
CA THR A 140 -0.44 -1.13 -20.58
C THR A 140 -0.22 0.37 -20.78
N HIS A 141 -1.16 1.22 -20.36
CA HIS A 141 -1.10 2.66 -20.53
C HIS A 141 -0.55 3.42 -19.31
N ILE A 142 -0.29 2.72 -18.21
CA ILE A 142 0.05 3.34 -16.93
C ILE A 142 1.54 3.16 -16.65
N SER A 143 2.27 4.28 -16.55
CA SER A 143 3.64 4.28 -16.06
C SER A 143 3.65 4.37 -14.53
N THR A 144 4.36 3.46 -13.85
CA THR A 144 4.52 3.55 -12.38
C THR A 144 5.31 4.77 -11.94
N GLU A 145 6.17 5.30 -12.80
CA GLU A 145 7.04 6.46 -12.50
C GLU A 145 6.24 7.76 -12.31
N GLU A 146 5.01 7.81 -12.82
CA GLU A 146 4.08 8.94 -12.67
C GLU A 146 3.36 8.95 -11.30
N PHE A 147 3.54 7.88 -10.51
CA PHE A 147 2.96 7.71 -9.18
C PHE A 147 4.04 7.46 -8.13
N PRO A 148 5.00 8.39 -7.98
CA PRO A 148 6.12 8.18 -7.07
C PRO A 148 5.68 8.37 -5.61
N CYS A 149 6.19 7.53 -4.73
CA CYS A 149 5.96 7.66 -3.28
C CYS A 149 7.08 6.99 -2.48
N THR A 150 7.13 7.27 -1.18
CA THR A 150 8.10 6.65 -0.28
C THR A 150 7.68 5.25 0.16
N TRP A 151 8.68 4.42 0.48
CA TRP A 151 8.48 3.08 1.03
C TRP A 151 9.50 2.78 2.14
N GLY A 152 8.99 2.44 3.32
CA GLY A 152 9.71 1.89 4.46
C GLY A 152 10.18 0.46 4.20
N MET A 153 11.16 0.31 3.33
CA MET A 153 11.76 -0.98 3.01
C MET A 153 12.59 -1.52 4.18
N PHE A 154 13.04 -2.77 4.08
CA PHE A 154 13.89 -3.37 5.12
C PHE A 154 15.13 -2.52 5.45
N SER A 155 15.82 -1.97 4.44
CA SER A 155 16.99 -1.10 4.61
C SER A 155 16.65 0.15 5.44
N THR A 156 15.51 0.77 5.14
CA THR A 156 15.02 1.98 5.79
C THR A 156 14.62 1.72 7.25
N ILE A 157 13.83 0.67 7.49
CA ILE A 157 13.40 0.29 8.85
C ILE A 157 14.58 -0.18 9.69
N TRP A 158 15.50 -0.95 9.11
CA TRP A 158 16.74 -1.36 9.78
C TRP A 158 17.55 -0.15 10.23
N LEU A 159 17.78 0.82 9.34
CA LEU A 159 18.55 2.00 9.66
C LEU A 159 17.85 2.87 10.70
N LEU A 160 16.53 3.01 10.60
CA LEU A 160 15.71 3.71 11.58
C LEU A 160 15.89 3.09 12.96
N VAL A 161 15.61 1.79 13.11
CA VAL A 161 15.72 1.05 14.39
C VAL A 161 17.14 1.14 14.96
N ALA A 162 18.16 0.95 14.13
CA ALA A 162 19.57 1.03 14.55
C ALA A 162 19.99 2.41 15.08
N ARG A 163 19.19 3.46 14.80
CA ARG A 163 19.46 4.84 15.19
C ARG A 163 18.55 5.35 16.30
N LEU A 164 17.56 4.57 16.71
CA LEU A 164 16.66 4.95 17.80
C LEU A 164 17.41 5.00 19.13
N PRO A 165 17.03 5.92 20.04
CA PRO A 165 17.52 5.87 21.41
C PRO A 165 16.98 4.62 22.14
N PRO A 166 17.64 4.18 23.22
CA PRO A 166 17.16 3.06 24.03
C PRO A 166 15.71 3.25 24.50
N SER A 167 15.02 2.13 24.72
CA SER A 167 13.63 2.11 25.21
C SER A 167 12.60 2.76 24.29
N SER A 168 12.95 3.03 23.02
CA SER A 168 11.99 3.46 22.01
C SER A 168 10.93 2.38 21.77
N GLN A 169 9.72 2.80 21.43
CA GLN A 169 8.60 1.89 21.18
C GLN A 169 7.96 2.19 19.84
N VAL A 170 7.29 1.20 19.27
CA VAL A 170 6.61 1.31 17.98
C VAL A 170 5.15 0.93 18.09
N SER A 171 4.30 1.73 17.43
CA SER A 171 2.90 1.45 17.16
C SER A 171 2.74 1.14 15.67
N ILE A 172 2.04 0.05 15.34
CA ILE A 172 1.73 -0.31 13.95
C ILE A 172 0.25 -0.06 13.68
N ARG A 173 -0.03 0.74 12.64
CA ARG A 173 -1.39 1.12 12.23
C ARG A 173 -1.63 0.75 10.77
N ASP A 174 -2.58 -0.15 10.53
CA ASP A 174 -3.01 -0.56 9.18
C ASP A 174 -4.20 0.30 8.73
N VAL A 175 -4.15 0.88 7.53
CA VAL A 175 -5.30 1.64 6.97
C VAL A 175 -6.36 0.68 6.45
N ALA A 176 -7.59 0.81 6.95
CA ALA A 176 -8.71 -0.01 6.55
C ALA A 176 -9.10 0.24 5.08
N GLU A 177 -9.07 -0.82 4.26
CA GLU A 177 -9.42 -0.78 2.84
C GLU A 177 -8.68 0.33 2.05
N ALA A 178 -7.38 0.55 2.31
CA ALA A 178 -6.57 1.66 1.80
C ALA A 178 -6.83 2.07 0.33
N TYR A 179 -6.93 1.13 -0.61
CA TYR A 179 -7.21 1.51 -2.01
C TYR A 179 -8.64 2.03 -2.21
N ARG A 180 -9.62 1.48 -1.50
CA ARG A 180 -11.02 1.93 -1.56
C ARG A 180 -11.23 3.32 -0.97
N THR A 181 -10.27 3.87 -0.20
CA THR A 181 -10.34 5.24 0.33
C THR A 181 -9.96 6.29 -0.72
N ILE A 182 -9.35 5.89 -1.84
CA ILE A 182 -8.89 6.77 -2.91
C ILE A 182 -9.98 6.87 -3.99
N PRO A 183 -10.70 7.99 -4.08
CA PRO A 183 -11.73 8.18 -5.10
C PRO A 183 -11.10 8.34 -6.48
N ALA A 184 -11.75 7.79 -7.51
CA ALA A 184 -11.30 7.97 -8.89
C ALA A 184 -11.99 9.18 -9.51
N HIS A 185 -11.24 10.01 -10.25
CA HIS A 185 -11.81 11.12 -11.01
C HIS A 185 -12.85 10.60 -12.03
N PRO A 186 -13.95 11.32 -12.32
CA PRO A 186 -15.02 10.84 -13.21
C PRO A 186 -14.58 10.35 -14.58
N ASN A 187 -13.53 10.96 -15.15
CA ASN A 187 -12.98 10.53 -16.44
C ASN A 187 -12.25 9.17 -16.40
N GLN A 188 -11.99 8.62 -15.21
CA GLN A 188 -11.35 7.32 -15.01
C GLN A 188 -12.38 6.18 -14.91
N TRP A 189 -13.62 6.50 -14.54
CA TRP A 189 -14.69 5.50 -14.32
C TRP A 189 -14.95 4.56 -15.51
N PRO A 190 -14.87 5.00 -16.78
CA PRO A 190 -15.07 4.10 -17.92
C PRO A 190 -14.10 2.92 -17.97
N GLY A 191 -12.89 3.04 -17.42
CA GLY A 191 -11.94 1.92 -17.32
C GLY A 191 -12.03 1.14 -16.01
N LEU A 192 -12.92 1.51 -15.10
CA LEU A 192 -13.13 0.85 -13.80
C LEU A 192 -14.45 0.06 -13.74
N VAL A 193 -15.18 -0.06 -14.86
CA VAL A 193 -16.46 -0.76 -14.88
C VAL A 193 -16.30 -2.22 -14.48
N VAL A 194 -17.25 -2.69 -13.68
CA VAL A 194 -17.28 -4.05 -13.15
C VAL A 194 -18.42 -4.84 -13.75
N LYS A 195 -18.13 -6.03 -14.27
CA LYS A 195 -19.16 -7.00 -14.67
C LYS A 195 -19.63 -7.78 -13.43
N LEU A 196 -20.92 -7.68 -13.10
CA LEU A 196 -21.53 -8.23 -11.88
C LEU A 196 -22.02 -9.69 -12.01
N GLY A 197 -22.07 -10.21 -13.24
CA GLY A 197 -22.59 -11.54 -13.52
C GLY A 197 -22.50 -11.90 -15.01
N ASP A 198 -22.98 -13.09 -15.34
CA ASP A 198 -23.08 -13.56 -16.73
C ASP A 198 -24.28 -12.97 -17.48
N ASP A 199 -25.19 -12.30 -16.76
CA ASP A 199 -26.40 -11.64 -17.25
C ASP A 199 -26.15 -10.28 -17.93
N ASN A 200 -24.88 -9.93 -18.19
CA ASN A 200 -24.47 -8.63 -18.70
C ASN A 200 -24.97 -7.46 -17.82
N SER A 201 -24.98 -7.67 -16.51
CA SER A 201 -25.16 -6.62 -15.51
C SER A 201 -23.82 -6.00 -15.12
N TYR A 202 -23.78 -4.67 -15.00
CA TYR A 202 -22.57 -3.90 -14.74
C TYR A 202 -22.76 -2.89 -13.60
N ALA A 203 -21.67 -2.53 -12.93
CA ALA A 203 -21.62 -1.36 -12.05
C ALA A 203 -20.39 -0.51 -12.33
N ILE A 204 -20.52 0.78 -12.03
CA ILE A 204 -19.44 1.74 -12.13
C ILE A 204 -18.71 1.76 -10.79
N ASN A 205 -17.46 1.30 -10.76
CA ASN A 205 -16.57 1.52 -9.62
C ASN A 205 -16.05 2.96 -9.67
N THR A 206 -16.12 3.65 -8.53
CA THR A 206 -15.79 5.09 -8.42
C THR A 206 -14.57 5.36 -7.54
N CYS A 207 -13.84 4.30 -7.16
CA CYS A 207 -12.64 4.38 -6.34
C CYS A 207 -11.56 3.42 -6.87
N ASN A 208 -10.33 3.60 -6.41
CA ASN A 208 -9.21 2.72 -6.73
C ASN A 208 -9.44 1.31 -6.16
N ASP A 209 -8.75 0.33 -6.75
CA ASP A 209 -8.94 -1.10 -6.51
C ASP A 209 -7.68 -1.93 -6.72
N PHE A 210 -7.74 -3.19 -6.28
CA PHE A 210 -6.61 -4.10 -6.42
C PHE A 210 -6.43 -4.53 -7.87
N GLY A 211 -5.21 -4.35 -8.37
CA GLY A 211 -4.75 -4.82 -9.69
C GLY A 211 -4.32 -3.69 -10.62
N LEU A 212 -4.69 -2.44 -10.30
CA LEU A 212 -4.26 -1.28 -11.06
C LEU A 212 -2.80 -0.96 -10.74
N VAL A 213 -1.98 -0.78 -11.77
CA VAL A 213 -0.52 -0.56 -11.62
C VAL A 213 -0.20 0.74 -10.85
N SER A 214 -1.02 1.78 -11.04
CA SER A 214 -0.92 3.05 -10.30
C SER A 214 -1.51 2.98 -8.89
N GLY A 215 -2.28 1.93 -8.55
CA GLY A 215 -3.12 1.92 -7.36
C GLY A 215 -2.33 2.09 -6.06
N GLY A 216 -1.16 1.45 -5.95
CA GLY A 216 -0.28 1.58 -4.79
C GLY A 216 0.36 2.96 -4.68
N GLY A 217 0.77 3.57 -5.79
CA GLY A 217 1.38 4.90 -5.79
C GLY A 217 0.36 6.04 -5.60
N ALA A 218 -0.86 5.89 -6.13
CA ALA A 218 -1.95 6.84 -5.92
C ALA A 218 -2.33 6.93 -4.44
N TYR A 219 -2.45 5.79 -3.75
CA TYR A 219 -2.60 5.76 -2.30
C TYR A 219 -1.33 6.24 -1.58
N GLY A 220 -0.15 5.82 -2.04
CA GLY A 220 1.14 6.18 -1.47
C GLY A 220 1.36 7.70 -1.37
N MET A 221 0.90 8.46 -2.36
CA MET A 221 0.96 9.93 -2.32
C MET A 221 0.13 10.52 -1.16
N VAL A 222 -1.06 9.98 -0.90
CA VAL A 222 -1.90 10.39 0.24
C VAL A 222 -1.24 10.00 1.56
N ALA A 223 -0.70 8.78 1.65
CA ALA A 223 -0.03 8.30 2.85
C ALA A 223 1.30 9.04 3.13
N ASP A 224 2.03 9.47 2.10
CA ASP A 224 3.20 10.35 2.25
C ASP A 224 2.80 11.72 2.82
N ALA A 225 1.74 12.32 2.27
CA ALA A 225 1.22 13.58 2.77
C ALA A 225 0.74 13.48 4.23
N GLU A 226 0.07 12.38 4.58
CA GLU A 226 -0.35 12.10 5.96
C GLU A 226 0.85 12.00 6.91
N LEU A 227 1.88 11.21 6.56
CA LEU A 227 3.08 11.09 7.39
C LEU A 227 3.82 12.42 7.54
N ASP A 228 3.90 13.23 6.49
CA ASP A 228 4.52 14.55 6.58
C ASP A 228 3.73 15.51 7.47
N ILE A 229 2.39 15.43 7.46
CA ILE A 229 1.54 16.14 8.41
C ILE A 229 1.85 15.67 9.84
N PHE A 230 1.89 14.35 10.10
CA PHE A 230 2.27 13.81 11.41
C PHE A 230 3.61 14.36 11.90
N ARG A 231 4.63 14.32 11.03
CA ARG A 231 5.96 14.87 11.33
C ARG A 231 5.90 16.35 11.66
N ARG A 232 5.20 17.17 10.87
CA ARG A 232 5.05 18.63 11.09
C ARG A 232 4.28 18.97 12.38
N GLN A 233 3.43 18.05 12.85
CA GLN A 233 2.80 18.11 14.17
C GLN A 233 3.70 17.58 15.30
N GLY A 234 4.95 17.23 15.01
CA GLY A 234 5.96 16.83 15.99
C GLY A 234 6.00 15.33 16.29
N MET A 235 5.14 14.52 15.66
CA MET A 235 5.10 13.07 15.86
C MET A 235 6.11 12.35 14.95
N GLY A 236 6.91 11.48 15.55
CA GLY A 236 7.84 10.64 14.83
C GLY A 236 9.02 10.19 15.69
N PRO A 237 10.00 9.47 15.11
CA PRO A 237 10.08 9.07 13.69
C PRO A 237 8.89 8.24 13.20
N ALA A 238 8.61 8.28 11.89
CA ALA A 238 7.54 7.49 11.31
C ALA A 238 7.91 7.00 9.91
N SER A 239 7.44 5.80 9.56
CA SER A 239 7.66 5.13 8.27
C SER A 239 6.38 4.39 7.85
N ARG A 240 6.32 3.83 6.63
CA ARG A 240 5.19 3.01 6.18
C ARG A 240 5.57 2.03 5.08
N TRP A 241 4.84 0.92 4.99
CA TRP A 241 4.87 0.01 3.86
C TRP A 241 3.44 -0.22 3.38
N VAL A 242 3.09 0.37 2.24
CA VAL A 242 1.70 0.40 1.74
C VAL A 242 0.78 0.93 2.84
N ASP A 243 -0.17 0.13 3.30
CA ASP A 243 -1.18 0.42 4.31
C ASP A 243 -0.68 0.30 5.76
N ASP A 244 0.45 -0.39 5.99
CA ASP A 244 1.06 -0.55 7.31
C ASP A 244 1.92 0.66 7.67
N HIS A 245 1.51 1.45 8.68
CA HIS A 245 2.27 2.57 9.22
C HIS A 245 3.06 2.16 10.47
N PHE A 246 4.29 2.66 10.56
CA PHE A 246 5.26 2.38 11.61
C PHE A 246 5.56 3.68 12.37
N PHE A 247 4.87 3.90 13.48
CA PHE A 247 5.04 5.09 14.32
C PHE A 247 5.98 4.79 15.46
N VAL A 248 7.07 5.54 15.62
CA VAL A 248 8.03 5.39 16.72
C VAL A 248 7.82 6.50 17.73
N ARG A 249 7.78 6.17 19.02
CA ARG A 249 7.90 7.13 20.11
C ARG A 249 9.21 6.93 20.86
N ILE A 250 9.78 8.03 21.34
CA ILE A 250 11.02 8.06 22.12
C ILE A 250 10.77 8.72 23.47
N LEU A 251 11.64 8.45 24.45
CA LEU A 251 11.53 9.13 25.74
C LEU A 251 11.79 10.63 25.58
N TRP A 252 11.05 11.48 26.31
CA TRP A 252 11.23 12.94 26.23
C TRP A 252 12.65 13.37 26.64
N THR A 253 13.32 12.60 27.50
CA THR A 253 14.72 12.80 27.90
C THR A 253 15.72 12.63 26.75
N HIS A 254 15.38 11.85 25.71
CA HIS A 254 16.23 11.64 24.53
C HIS A 254 15.93 12.62 23.39
N LEU A 255 14.86 13.41 23.50
CA LEU A 255 14.33 14.23 22.41
C LEU A 255 15.35 15.22 21.86
N ALA A 256 16.02 15.98 22.73
CA ALA A 256 16.98 17.00 22.32
C ALA A 256 18.19 16.41 21.57
N GLU A 257 18.77 15.32 22.10
CA GLU A 257 19.89 14.64 21.46
C GLU A 257 19.48 14.01 20.12
N TYR A 258 18.29 13.41 20.07
CA TYR A 258 17.79 12.78 18.85
C TYR A 258 17.51 13.82 17.76
N ASN A 259 16.91 14.96 18.09
CA ASN A 259 16.74 16.07 17.14
C ASN A 259 18.08 16.62 16.63
N ALA A 260 19.12 16.70 17.47
CA ALA A 260 20.46 17.07 17.03
C ALA A 260 21.03 16.07 16.00
N LYS A 261 20.78 14.76 16.18
CA LYS A 261 21.15 13.72 15.19
C LYS A 261 20.34 13.85 13.90
N ARG A 262 19.02 14.08 13.98
CA ARG A 262 18.16 14.34 12.80
C ARG A 262 18.68 15.50 11.97
N LYS A 263 19.00 16.63 12.60
CA LYS A 263 19.58 17.81 11.92
C LYS A 263 20.88 17.48 11.18
N LYS A 264 21.73 16.64 11.77
CA LYS A 264 22.95 16.15 11.12
C LYS A 264 22.63 15.29 9.90
N TRP A 265 21.70 14.34 10.01
CA TRP A 265 21.28 13.50 8.88
C TRP A 265 20.60 14.30 7.78
N CYS A 266 19.82 15.32 8.11
CA CYS A 266 19.26 16.26 7.14
C CYS A 266 20.37 16.94 6.31
N GLY A 267 21.43 17.41 6.97
CA GLY A 267 22.61 17.95 6.29
C GLY A 267 23.30 16.92 5.39
N GLU A 268 23.45 15.68 5.86
CA GLU A 268 24.04 14.58 5.09
C GLU A 268 23.20 14.23 3.85
N ILE A 269 21.87 14.17 3.99
CA ILE A 269 20.94 13.96 2.88
C ILE A 269 21.10 15.05 1.83
N LYS A 270 21.12 16.32 2.25
CA LYS A 270 21.28 17.47 1.34
C LYS A 270 22.60 17.40 0.56
N VAL A 271 23.71 17.01 1.20
CA VAL A 271 25.01 16.86 0.55
C VAL A 271 25.04 15.67 -0.43
N ASN A 272 24.26 14.62 -0.18
CA ASN A 272 24.23 13.41 -1.02
C ASN A 272 23.16 13.45 -2.13
N GLY A 273 22.67 14.63 -2.49
CA GLY A 273 21.73 14.84 -3.60
C GLY A 273 20.27 14.97 -3.20
N GLY A 274 19.95 14.93 -1.89
CA GLY A 274 18.59 15.14 -1.39
C GLY A 274 17.65 13.97 -1.71
N HIS A 275 16.48 14.30 -2.24
CA HIS A 275 15.49 13.29 -2.64
C HIS A 275 15.93 12.62 -3.95
N ILE A 276 15.76 11.30 -4.01
CA ILE A 276 16.04 10.48 -5.18
C ILE A 276 14.76 9.77 -5.59
N GLN A 277 14.43 9.83 -6.87
CA GLN A 277 13.38 9.01 -7.46
C GLN A 277 14.01 7.92 -8.33
N GLU A 278 13.78 6.66 -7.96
CA GLU A 278 14.10 5.49 -8.78
C GLU A 278 12.79 4.82 -9.18
N ARG A 279 12.39 5.00 -10.44
CA ARG A 279 11.06 4.59 -10.95
C ARG A 279 9.94 5.22 -10.13
N SER A 280 9.14 4.42 -9.43
CA SER A 280 8.05 4.86 -8.56
C SER A 280 8.44 5.04 -7.09
N ARG A 281 9.70 4.78 -6.73
CA ARG A 281 10.16 4.91 -5.34
C ARG A 281 10.86 6.24 -5.14
N ILE A 282 10.39 6.99 -4.15
CA ILE A 282 11.11 8.13 -3.57
C ILE A 282 11.86 7.64 -2.32
N TRP A 283 13.11 8.05 -2.19
CA TRP A 283 13.93 7.83 -0.99
C TRP A 283 15.00 8.92 -0.87
N TYR A 284 15.62 9.03 0.30
CA TYR A 284 16.65 10.02 0.58
C TYR A 284 17.96 9.32 0.87
N LYS A 285 19.02 9.76 0.20
CA LYS A 285 20.32 9.12 0.28
C LYS A 285 21.15 9.71 1.40
N GLY A 286 21.56 8.85 2.33
CA GLY A 286 22.51 9.20 3.38
C GLY A 286 23.94 8.94 2.98
N LYS A 287 24.75 8.61 3.99
CA LYS A 287 26.17 8.32 3.79
C LYS A 287 26.38 7.02 3.00
N PRO A 288 27.47 6.92 2.23
CA PRO A 288 27.93 5.65 1.70
C PRO A 288 28.20 4.65 2.85
N LEU A 289 27.79 3.40 2.66
CA LEU A 289 28.16 2.31 3.57
C LEU A 289 29.49 1.69 3.10
N ALA A 290 30.09 0.82 3.92
CA ALA A 290 31.28 0.06 3.52
C ALA A 290 30.99 -0.92 2.36
N SER A 291 29.72 -1.26 2.15
CA SER A 291 29.25 -1.98 0.96
C SER A 291 29.06 -1.02 -0.23
N ARG A 292 28.77 -1.53 -1.43
CA ARG A 292 28.43 -0.66 -2.58
C ARG A 292 27.09 0.10 -2.43
N HIS A 293 26.43 0.02 -1.27
CA HIS A 293 25.15 0.69 -0.98
C HIS A 293 25.36 1.97 -0.16
N ALA A 294 24.32 2.78 -0.06
CA ALA A 294 24.25 3.94 0.83
C ALA A 294 23.18 3.72 1.89
N GLU A 295 23.19 4.55 2.92
CA GLU A 295 22.06 4.69 3.84
C GLU A 295 20.82 5.17 3.08
N GLU A 296 19.67 4.59 3.39
CA GLU A 296 18.39 4.88 2.74
C GLU A 296 17.36 5.34 3.76
N PHE A 297 16.81 6.55 3.60
CA PHE A 297 15.70 7.07 4.39
C PHE A 297 14.44 7.25 3.54
N ASP A 298 13.30 7.35 4.21
CA ASP A 298 11.99 7.69 3.65
C ASP A 298 11.46 9.04 4.18
N GLU A 299 12.33 9.82 4.82
CA GLU A 299 12.12 11.23 5.18
C GLU A 299 13.41 12.03 5.03
N ASP A 300 13.29 13.35 4.90
CA ASP A 300 14.42 14.28 4.73
C ASP A 300 15.07 14.72 6.06
N MET A 301 14.52 14.27 7.19
CA MET A 301 14.94 14.59 8.55
C MET A 301 14.87 16.09 8.90
N GLU A 302 14.16 16.90 8.10
CA GLU A 302 14.10 18.36 8.29
C GLU A 302 13.31 18.73 9.55
N VAL A 303 12.25 17.98 9.84
CA VAL A 303 11.33 18.30 10.93
C VAL A 303 11.86 17.78 12.26
N GLU A 304 11.94 18.68 13.24
CA GLU A 304 12.21 18.34 14.64
C GLU A 304 10.97 17.74 15.31
N LEU A 305 11.20 16.70 16.10
CA LEU A 305 10.17 16.05 16.91
C LEU A 305 9.86 16.90 18.14
N ARG A 306 8.64 16.79 18.68
CA ARG A 306 8.18 17.58 19.83
C ARG A 306 7.69 16.69 20.96
N ASP A 307 7.71 17.23 22.18
CA ASP A 307 7.09 16.60 23.35
C ASP A 307 5.64 17.07 23.50
N LEU A 308 4.72 16.23 23.04
CA LEU A 308 3.28 16.49 23.06
C LEU A 308 2.65 16.19 24.44
N THR A 309 3.41 15.76 25.45
CA THR A 309 2.85 15.55 26.80
C THR A 309 2.49 16.86 27.48
N THR A 310 3.31 17.89 27.29
CA THR A 310 3.12 19.22 27.87
C THR A 310 1.87 19.94 27.35
N GLU A 311 1.41 19.59 26.15
CA GLU A 311 0.24 20.17 25.48
C GLU A 311 -1.09 19.57 25.96
N ARG A 312 -1.08 18.42 26.66
CA ARG A 312 -2.29 17.68 27.09
C ARG A 312 -2.91 18.16 28.40
N GLY A 313 -2.19 18.97 29.17
CA GLY A 313 -2.58 19.32 30.54
C GLY A 313 -2.37 18.16 31.53
N ALA A 314 -2.26 18.49 32.82
CA ALA A 314 -1.73 17.64 33.90
C ALA A 314 -2.52 16.35 34.28
N ASN A 315 -3.50 15.91 33.48
CA ASN A 315 -4.40 14.79 33.81
C ASN A 315 -4.07 13.45 33.11
N SER A 316 -2.98 13.37 32.36
CA SER A 316 -2.45 12.09 31.87
C SER A 316 -1.51 11.53 32.94
N GLU A 317 -1.68 10.25 33.30
CA GLU A 317 -0.60 9.47 33.90
C GLU A 317 0.55 9.49 32.88
N ALA A 318 1.45 10.47 33.04
CA ALA A 318 2.35 10.87 31.96
C ALA A 318 3.39 9.78 31.73
N GLU A 319 3.14 8.92 30.74
CA GLU A 319 4.15 8.02 30.21
C GLU A 319 5.34 8.87 29.75
N PRO A 320 6.59 8.44 30.01
CA PRO A 320 7.78 9.27 29.76
C PRO A 320 8.14 9.38 28.26
N PHE A 321 7.17 9.33 27.36
CA PHE A 321 7.34 9.37 25.91
C PHE A 321 6.82 10.67 25.30
N CYS A 322 7.42 11.10 24.19
CA CYS A 322 7.07 12.35 23.52
C CYS A 322 5.64 12.39 22.93
N TYR A 323 5.05 11.23 22.60
CA TYR A 323 3.64 11.13 22.19
C TYR A 323 3.11 9.69 22.41
N ASN A 324 1.81 9.48 22.21
CA ASN A 324 1.15 8.19 22.40
C ASN A 324 0.10 7.93 21.31
N ASP A 325 -0.64 6.82 21.45
CA ASP A 325 -1.63 6.40 20.47
C ASP A 325 -2.81 7.38 20.34
N ASP A 326 -3.17 8.12 21.39
CA ASP A 326 -4.26 9.10 21.35
C ASP A 326 -3.93 10.29 20.45
N ASP A 327 -2.66 10.70 20.33
CA ASP A 327 -2.28 11.79 19.41
C ASP A 327 -2.42 11.35 17.96
N ILE A 328 -2.03 10.10 17.68
CA ILE A 328 -2.22 9.49 16.36
C ILE A 328 -3.72 9.48 16.03
N ASP A 329 -4.53 8.95 16.94
CA ASP A 329 -5.97 8.80 16.74
C ASP A 329 -6.67 10.17 16.59
N GLN A 330 -6.28 11.18 17.37
CA GLN A 330 -6.83 12.54 17.27
C GLN A 330 -6.53 13.19 15.92
N LEU A 331 -5.29 13.13 15.44
CA LEU A 331 -4.93 13.73 14.16
C LEU A 331 -5.53 12.95 12.99
N SER A 332 -5.49 11.62 13.03
CA SER A 332 -6.17 10.77 12.04
C SER A 332 -7.66 11.04 11.97
N ALA A 333 -8.35 11.22 13.10
CA ALA A 333 -9.77 11.53 13.13
C ALA A 333 -10.10 12.89 12.49
N LYS A 334 -9.21 13.89 12.63
CA LYS A 334 -9.32 15.18 11.93
C LYS A 334 -9.17 15.02 10.43
N LEU A 335 -8.23 14.20 9.98
CA LEU A 335 -7.98 13.93 8.55
C LEU A 335 -9.00 12.96 7.93
N GLY A 336 -9.73 12.20 8.74
CA GLY A 336 -10.67 11.17 8.28
C GLY A 336 -10.00 9.84 7.94
N THR A 337 -8.80 9.59 8.45
CA THR A 337 -8.10 8.31 8.29
C THR A 337 -8.77 7.25 9.16
N ILE A 338 -9.03 6.09 8.58
CA ILE A 338 -9.67 4.95 9.26
C ILE A 338 -8.64 3.84 9.43
N TRP A 339 -8.24 3.60 10.68
CA TRP A 339 -7.37 2.48 11.04
C TRP A 339 -8.17 1.18 11.19
N GLU A 340 -7.60 0.06 10.75
CA GLU A 340 -8.08 -1.29 11.03
C GLU A 340 -7.73 -1.65 12.48
N LYS A 341 -8.66 -1.33 13.38
CA LYS A 341 -8.49 -1.54 14.82
C LYS A 341 -8.08 -2.97 15.19
N SER A 342 -8.58 -3.97 14.46
CA SER A 342 -8.25 -5.37 14.76
C SER A 342 -6.81 -5.78 14.46
N LYS A 343 -6.08 -4.97 13.69
CA LYS A 343 -4.65 -5.16 13.36
C LYS A 343 -3.73 -4.18 14.09
N THR A 344 -4.30 -3.28 14.88
CA THR A 344 -3.54 -2.26 15.58
C THR A 344 -2.60 -2.91 16.59
N VAL A 345 -1.33 -2.55 16.50
CA VAL A 345 -0.31 -2.88 17.51
C VAL A 345 -0.02 -1.59 18.25
N HIS A 346 -0.36 -1.55 19.53
CA HIS A 346 -0.04 -0.43 20.41
C HIS A 346 1.46 -0.34 20.65
N PHE A 347 1.91 0.81 21.13
CA PHE A 347 3.32 1.07 21.39
C PHE A 347 3.99 -0.02 22.25
N GLN A 348 4.96 -0.72 21.66
CA GLN A 348 5.77 -1.73 22.35
C GLN A 348 7.16 -1.86 21.73
N ALA A 349 8.08 -2.52 22.42
CA ALA A 349 9.47 -2.69 21.97
C ALA A 349 9.65 -3.79 20.93
N ILE A 350 8.71 -4.74 20.84
CA ILE A 350 8.77 -5.86 19.88
C ILE A 350 7.54 -5.81 18.97
N VAL A 351 7.73 -5.56 17.67
CA VAL A 351 6.62 -5.36 16.73
C VAL A 351 6.75 -6.20 15.46
N PRO A 352 5.63 -6.68 14.89
CA PRO A 352 5.61 -7.25 13.55
C PRO A 352 5.59 -6.15 12.48
N PHE A 353 6.56 -6.14 11.56
CA PHE A 353 6.56 -5.22 10.41
C PHE A 353 7.32 -5.80 9.22
N LEU A 354 6.85 -5.56 7.98
CA LEU A 354 7.31 -6.25 6.76
C LEU A 354 7.21 -7.79 6.88
N GLY A 355 6.37 -8.26 7.81
CA GLY A 355 6.28 -9.64 8.26
C GLY A 355 7.59 -10.21 8.82
N LEU A 356 8.36 -9.39 9.52
CA LEU A 356 9.47 -9.75 10.40
C LEU A 356 9.12 -9.33 11.83
N SER A 357 9.76 -9.94 12.82
CA SER A 357 9.72 -9.48 14.21
C SER A 357 10.90 -8.54 14.46
N TRP A 358 10.62 -7.30 14.83
CA TRP A 358 11.62 -6.28 15.16
C TRP A 358 11.66 -6.08 16.66
N ASP A 359 12.81 -6.34 17.29
CA ASP A 359 13.06 -6.12 18.72
C ASP A 359 13.96 -4.88 18.85
N LEU A 360 13.37 -3.77 19.30
CA LEU A 360 14.03 -2.48 19.41
C LEU A 360 15.01 -2.44 20.58
N ASP A 361 14.71 -3.09 21.70
CA ASP A 361 15.57 -3.11 22.89
C ASP A 361 16.86 -3.88 22.62
N ARG A 362 16.76 -5.00 21.91
CA ARG A 362 17.93 -5.80 21.51
C ARG A 362 18.56 -5.35 20.21
N CYS A 363 17.91 -4.45 19.46
CA CYS A 363 18.27 -4.09 18.09
C CYS A 363 18.44 -5.33 17.19
N THR A 364 17.49 -6.27 17.27
CA THR A 364 17.52 -7.50 16.46
C THR A 364 16.27 -7.64 15.59
N VAL A 365 16.41 -8.38 14.49
CA VAL A 365 15.30 -8.68 13.58
C VAL A 365 15.30 -10.17 13.24
N SER A 366 14.12 -10.78 13.25
CA SER A 366 13.95 -12.21 12.98
C SER A 366 12.67 -12.50 12.18
N LEU A 367 12.51 -13.73 11.70
CA LEU A 367 11.24 -14.15 11.10
C LEU A 367 10.17 -14.35 12.16
N LEU A 368 8.94 -13.95 11.89
CA LEU A 368 7.78 -14.30 12.70
C LEU A 368 7.63 -15.83 12.78
N GLU A 369 7.28 -16.36 13.95
CA GLU A 369 7.15 -17.82 14.18
C GLU A 369 6.18 -18.48 13.20
N GLU A 370 5.04 -17.85 12.93
CA GLU A 370 4.07 -18.33 11.94
C GLU A 370 4.66 -18.41 10.52
N LYS A 371 5.50 -17.43 10.15
CA LYS A 371 6.21 -17.46 8.86
C LYS A 371 7.27 -18.55 8.85
N GLN A 372 8.00 -18.75 9.95
CA GLN A 372 8.97 -19.85 10.05
C GLN A 372 8.29 -21.20 9.82
N ALA A 373 7.18 -21.46 10.52
CA ALA A 373 6.39 -22.68 10.35
C ALA A 373 5.87 -22.83 8.91
N LYS A 374 5.33 -21.76 8.31
CA LYS A 374 4.88 -21.75 6.92
C LYS A 374 6.00 -22.05 5.93
N TYR A 375 7.21 -21.52 6.16
CA TYR A 375 8.33 -21.71 5.25
C TYR A 375 8.92 -23.11 5.39
N LEU A 376 9.04 -23.62 6.61
CA LEU A 376 9.41 -25.01 6.87
C LEU A 376 8.43 -26.00 6.23
N HIS A 377 7.13 -25.72 6.31
CA HIS A 377 6.11 -26.53 5.63
C HIS A 377 6.28 -26.51 4.11
N ALA A 378 6.48 -25.33 3.52
CA ALA A 378 6.73 -25.19 2.08
C ALA A 378 8.00 -25.95 1.62
N ILE A 379 9.06 -25.96 2.44
CA ILE A 379 10.28 -26.74 2.17
C ILE A 379 10.00 -28.24 2.24
N LYS A 380 9.22 -28.71 3.22
CA LYS A 380 8.82 -30.13 3.33
C LYS A 380 7.99 -30.56 2.12
N GLU A 381 7.02 -29.76 1.71
CA GLU A 381 6.20 -30.03 0.52
C GLU A 381 7.03 -30.02 -0.77
N TRP A 382 7.97 -29.07 -0.90
CA TRP A 382 8.90 -29.06 -2.02
C TRP A 382 9.70 -30.37 -2.08
N LYS A 383 10.28 -30.79 -0.96
CA LYS A 383 11.08 -32.03 -0.89
C LYS A 383 10.27 -33.31 -1.11
N SER A 384 8.94 -33.28 -1.00
CA SER A 384 8.09 -34.45 -1.23
C SER A 384 7.77 -34.68 -2.71
N ARG A 385 8.25 -33.84 -3.62
CA ARG A 385 8.03 -33.96 -5.06
C ARG A 385 9.38 -33.85 -5.77
N GLU A 386 9.53 -34.58 -6.87
CA GLU A 386 10.73 -34.51 -7.70
C GLU A 386 10.63 -33.43 -8.77
N GLN A 387 9.41 -33.02 -9.11
CA GLN A 387 9.11 -32.06 -10.18
C GLN A 387 8.15 -30.96 -9.70
N HIS A 388 8.35 -29.75 -10.23
CA HIS A 388 7.62 -28.55 -9.82
C HIS A 388 7.16 -27.70 -10.99
N THR A 389 6.03 -27.01 -10.82
CA THR A 389 5.55 -25.96 -11.74
C THR A 389 6.24 -24.62 -11.46
N LEU A 390 6.16 -23.67 -12.40
CA LEU A 390 6.72 -22.32 -12.20
C LEU A 390 6.17 -21.65 -10.94
N GLU A 391 4.86 -21.76 -10.71
CA GLU A 391 4.19 -21.20 -9.53
C GLU A 391 4.77 -21.75 -8.22
N GLN A 392 5.09 -23.05 -8.18
CA GLN A 392 5.69 -23.68 -7.00
C GLN A 392 7.13 -23.19 -6.78
N VAL A 393 7.92 -23.06 -7.86
CA VAL A 393 9.30 -22.55 -7.79
C VAL A 393 9.30 -21.10 -7.32
N GLN A 394 8.51 -20.24 -7.94
CA GLN A 394 8.34 -18.84 -7.52
C GLN A 394 7.84 -18.74 -6.08
N GLY A 395 6.90 -19.60 -5.71
CA GLY A 395 6.34 -19.68 -4.37
C GLY A 395 7.38 -20.05 -3.31
N LEU A 396 8.29 -20.99 -3.57
CA LEU A 396 9.37 -21.31 -2.64
C LEU A 396 10.47 -20.25 -2.68
N TYR A 397 10.93 -19.86 -3.86
CA TYR A 397 11.98 -18.86 -4.06
C TYR A 397 11.63 -17.56 -3.34
N GLY A 398 10.41 -17.02 -3.51
CA GLY A 398 10.00 -15.79 -2.84
C GLY A 398 10.02 -15.89 -1.30
N LYS A 399 9.65 -17.04 -0.74
CA LYS A 399 9.74 -17.28 0.73
C LYS A 399 11.20 -17.27 1.19
N LEU A 400 12.08 -17.98 0.49
CA LEU A 400 13.49 -18.05 0.84
C LEU A 400 14.23 -16.73 0.57
N LEU A 401 13.87 -16.00 -0.48
CA LEU A 401 14.41 -14.67 -0.75
C LEU A 401 14.08 -13.71 0.40
N HIS A 402 12.86 -13.76 0.92
CA HIS A 402 12.47 -12.97 2.09
C HIS A 402 13.28 -13.32 3.35
N THR A 403 13.61 -14.60 3.59
CA THR A 403 14.45 -14.97 4.75
C THR A 403 15.87 -14.40 4.64
N THR A 404 16.36 -14.10 3.43
CA THR A 404 17.67 -13.50 3.25
C THR A 404 17.80 -12.08 3.80
N LEU A 405 16.68 -11.42 4.12
CA LEU A 405 16.70 -10.14 4.83
C LEU A 405 17.31 -10.29 6.24
N VAL A 406 17.05 -11.41 6.92
CA VAL A 406 17.55 -11.70 8.27
C VAL A 406 18.67 -12.74 8.28
N ILE A 407 18.86 -13.48 7.18
CA ILE A 407 20.00 -14.40 6.96
C ILE A 407 20.68 -14.03 5.63
N PRO A 408 21.49 -12.96 5.58
CA PRO A 408 22.05 -12.46 4.31
C PRO A 408 22.90 -13.48 3.54
N LYS A 409 23.62 -14.35 4.27
CA LYS A 409 24.40 -15.46 3.68
C LYS A 409 23.53 -16.45 2.88
N GLY A 410 22.22 -16.49 3.14
CA GLY A 410 21.25 -17.33 2.43
C GLY A 410 21.16 -17.04 0.93
N ARG A 411 21.46 -15.81 0.48
CA ARG A 411 21.36 -15.43 -0.94
C ARG A 411 22.21 -16.31 -1.86
N ALA A 412 23.41 -16.70 -1.41
CA ALA A 412 24.31 -17.54 -2.20
C ALA A 412 23.71 -18.92 -2.56
N TYR A 413 22.73 -19.39 -1.76
CA TYR A 413 22.08 -20.70 -1.96
C TYR A 413 20.83 -20.63 -2.85
N LEU A 414 20.38 -19.44 -3.26
CA LEU A 414 19.20 -19.27 -4.11
C LEU A 414 19.49 -19.42 -5.60
N THR A 415 20.77 -19.36 -6.00
CA THR A 415 21.21 -19.37 -7.41
C THR A 415 20.69 -20.55 -8.21
N LYS A 416 20.56 -21.73 -7.59
CA LYS A 416 19.96 -22.92 -8.24
C LYS A 416 18.48 -22.75 -8.54
N LEU A 417 17.71 -22.17 -7.61
CA LEU A 417 16.30 -21.86 -7.84
C LEU A 417 16.14 -20.76 -8.90
N GLU A 418 17.03 -19.77 -8.91
CA GLU A 418 17.06 -18.73 -9.95
C GLU A 418 17.35 -19.31 -11.33
N SER A 419 18.32 -20.22 -11.43
CA SER A 419 18.59 -20.96 -12.66
C SER A 419 17.38 -21.78 -13.09
N MET A 420 16.69 -22.44 -12.16
CA MET A 420 15.48 -23.21 -12.45
C MET A 420 14.34 -22.30 -12.94
N LEU A 421 14.15 -21.11 -12.37
CA LEU A 421 13.16 -20.13 -12.83
C LEU A 421 13.37 -19.78 -14.32
N GLY A 422 14.63 -19.64 -14.74
CA GLY A 422 14.99 -19.40 -16.15
C GLY A 422 14.66 -20.55 -17.10
N THR A 423 14.36 -21.75 -16.61
CA THR A 423 14.05 -22.90 -17.48
C THR A 423 12.60 -22.93 -17.98
N PHE A 424 11.69 -22.22 -17.30
CA PHE A 424 10.26 -22.30 -17.62
C PHE A 424 9.87 -21.50 -18.87
N ASN A 425 10.64 -20.49 -19.29
CA ASN A 425 10.39 -19.65 -20.49
C ASN A 425 8.88 -19.42 -20.75
N ASP A 426 8.38 -19.74 -21.94
CA ASP A 426 6.97 -19.62 -22.35
C ASP A 426 6.11 -20.83 -21.94
N ARG A 427 6.63 -21.72 -21.08
CA ARG A 427 6.00 -22.99 -20.67
C ARG A 427 5.80 -23.06 -19.14
N PRO A 428 5.02 -22.14 -18.54
CA PRO A 428 4.91 -22.01 -17.08
C PRO A 428 4.25 -23.21 -16.38
N PHE A 429 3.52 -24.03 -17.13
CA PHE A 429 2.79 -25.20 -16.62
C PHE A 429 3.54 -26.53 -16.78
N VAL A 430 4.67 -26.53 -17.49
CA VAL A 430 5.50 -27.74 -17.63
C VAL A 430 6.17 -28.02 -16.28
N LEU A 431 6.28 -29.30 -15.93
CA LEU A 431 6.94 -29.74 -14.72
C LEU A 431 8.45 -29.86 -14.95
N HIS A 432 9.25 -29.25 -14.08
CA HIS A 432 10.71 -29.31 -14.14
C HIS A 432 11.27 -29.98 -12.89
N HIS A 433 12.33 -30.77 -13.04
CA HIS A 433 12.98 -31.45 -11.92
C HIS A 433 13.67 -30.44 -10.98
N ALA A 434 13.59 -30.70 -9.67
CA ALA A 434 14.29 -29.90 -8.67
C ALA A 434 15.84 -29.96 -8.86
N PRO A 435 16.57 -28.85 -8.61
CA PRO A 435 18.01 -28.72 -8.86
C PRO A 435 18.95 -29.22 -7.74
#